data_AF-A0A498HYW3-F1
#
_entry.id   AF-A0A498HYW3-F1
#
_cell.length_a   1.000
_cell.length_b   1.000
_cell.length_c   1.000
_cell.angle_alpha   90.00
_cell.angle_beta   90.00
_cell.angle_gamma   90.00
#
_symmetry.space_group_name_H-M   'P 1'
#
loop_
_entity.id
_entity.type
_entity.pdbx_description
1 polymer ?
#
loop_
_entity_poly.entity_id
_entity_poly.type
_entity_poly.pdbx_seq_one_letter_code
_entity_poly.pdbx_strand_id
1 'polypeptide(L)'
;MGGGQEFEWKLGQMIMVGMLLMVGCFYAGTLYANNATIYASQLSSSSSPPSPGTSTFTNKIALTYRKTPPLIPETGINVCPLNLNEYIPCHDVAYVKTLLPSLDTNRREELERHCPPIEKRLFCLVPPPKDYKKPIRWPTSRDYVWRSNVNHTHLAEVKGGQNWVHPKDQFWWFPGGGTHFKHGAPEYIQRLGDMITNGTGDLRSAGVSQVLDVGCGVASFSAFLLALDIQTMSFAPKDGHENQIQFALERGIGAMISAIATKQMPYPSSSFEMVHCSRCRVDWHENDGILLKEVNRLLRSNGYFVYSAPPAYRKDKDYPIIWEKLMNLTSAMCWKLIARKVQTAIWIKQDDLSCLQHNSEQKLVDLCDAGDDSKSSWNTQLRNCIQVRGAQSDSPKLPSRPERLSVYSESLSGKGVTQEVFSLDTAFWQDQVQHYWRLLNVNKTEIRNVMDMNAFCGGFAVALNDSPTWVMNIVPASMSNTLSAIYNRGLIGAFHDWCEPFSTYPRTYDLLHANHLFSHYKNRGRQGCVMADILLEMDRMIRPQGFIIIRDAETITARIQDLAPKFLWEVESHTLENIEKKPETVLI
;
A
#
# COMPACT_ATOMS: atom_id res chain seq x y z
N MET A 1 66.94 -17.88 -23.41
CA MET A 1 65.90 -17.44 -22.46
C MET A 1 64.57 -18.02 -22.94
N GLY A 2 64.18 -19.20 -22.47
CA GLY A 2 63.04 -19.96 -23.03
C GLY A 2 62.39 -20.85 -21.99
N GLY A 3 62.03 -20.28 -20.83
CA GLY A 3 61.41 -21.01 -19.72
C GLY A 3 60.11 -20.40 -19.18
N GLY A 4 59.64 -19.27 -19.72
CA GLY A 4 58.43 -18.59 -19.21
C GLY A 4 57.11 -19.14 -19.76
N GLN A 5 57.10 -19.67 -20.98
CA GLN A 5 55.85 -20.02 -21.67
C GLN A 5 55.28 -21.38 -21.25
N GLU A 6 56.13 -22.30 -20.78
CA GLU A 6 55.70 -23.62 -20.30
C GLU A 6 55.09 -23.58 -18.90
N PHE A 7 55.43 -22.55 -18.11
CA PHE A 7 54.93 -22.38 -16.75
C PHE A 7 53.50 -21.80 -16.73
N GLU A 8 53.19 -20.86 -17.61
CA GLU A 8 51.84 -20.30 -17.72
C GLU A 8 50.82 -21.30 -18.28
N TRP A 9 51.23 -22.17 -19.21
CA TRP A 9 50.37 -23.22 -19.73
C TRP A 9 50.00 -24.26 -18.66
N LYS A 10 50.97 -24.68 -17.85
CA LYS A 10 50.73 -25.62 -16.73
C LYS A 10 49.88 -25.01 -15.63
N LEU A 11 50.05 -23.71 -15.34
CA LEU A 11 49.22 -23.00 -14.37
C LEU A 11 47.77 -22.86 -14.85
N GLY A 12 47.56 -22.55 -16.14
CA GLY A 12 46.23 -22.49 -16.74
C GLY A 12 45.49 -23.82 -16.71
N GLN A 13 46.18 -24.93 -17.00
CA GLN A 13 45.60 -26.27 -16.92
C GLN A 13 45.22 -26.67 -15.48
N MET A 14 46.05 -26.31 -14.49
CA MET A 14 45.75 -26.58 -13.07
C MET A 14 44.54 -25.80 -12.56
N ILE A 15 44.35 -24.55 -13.00
CA ILE A 15 43.18 -23.73 -12.65
C ILE A 15 41.91 -24.32 -13.27
N MET A 16 41.95 -24.78 -14.52
CA MET A 16 40.80 -25.40 -15.19
C MET A 16 40.40 -26.73 -14.55
N VAL A 17 41.38 -27.56 -14.15
CA VAL A 17 41.12 -28.81 -13.40
C VAL A 17 40.52 -28.50 -12.02
N GLY A 18 41.01 -27.46 -11.34
CA GLY A 18 40.45 -27.00 -10.07
C GLY A 18 38.99 -26.53 -10.20
N MET A 19 38.65 -25.78 -11.25
CA MET A 19 37.26 -25.35 -11.49
C MET A 19 36.35 -26.53 -11.84
N LEU A 20 36.82 -27.51 -12.64
CA LEU A 20 36.04 -28.70 -12.97
C LEU A 20 35.79 -29.60 -11.75
N LEU A 21 36.76 -29.73 -10.84
CA LEU A 21 36.58 -30.43 -9.58
C LEU A 21 35.58 -29.71 -8.65
N MET A 22 35.63 -28.38 -8.58
CA MET A 22 34.68 -27.58 -7.79
C MET A 22 33.24 -27.71 -8.30
N VAL A 23 33.05 -27.71 -9.63
CA VAL A 23 31.73 -27.94 -10.25
C VAL A 23 31.27 -29.38 -10.03
N GLY A 24 32.16 -30.36 -10.14
CA GLY A 24 31.85 -31.76 -9.85
C GLY A 24 31.44 -32.01 -8.39
N CYS A 25 32.13 -31.40 -7.42
CA CYS A 25 31.78 -31.46 -6.00
C CYS A 25 30.45 -30.76 -5.69
N PHE A 26 30.16 -29.63 -6.35
CA PHE A 26 28.90 -28.92 -6.19
C PHE A 26 27.70 -29.77 -6.66
N TYR A 27 27.82 -30.44 -7.81
CA TYR A 27 26.74 -31.30 -8.34
C TYR A 27 26.63 -32.66 -7.64
N ALA A 28 27.74 -33.23 -7.15
CA ALA A 28 27.69 -34.45 -6.33
C ALA A 28 27.07 -34.21 -4.94
N GLY A 29 27.29 -33.03 -4.35
CA GLY A 29 26.67 -32.62 -3.09
C GLY A 29 25.15 -32.44 -3.15
N THR A 30 24.60 -32.14 -4.34
CA THR A 30 23.15 -32.06 -4.56
C THR A 30 22.46 -33.41 -4.78
N LEU A 31 23.21 -34.48 -5.08
CA LEU A 31 22.65 -35.82 -5.35
C LEU A 31 22.63 -36.76 -4.13
N TYR A 32 23.34 -36.42 -3.03
CA TYR A 32 23.43 -37.26 -1.82
C TYR A 32 23.10 -36.54 -0.50
N ALA A 33 22.44 -35.39 -0.54
CA ALA A 33 21.93 -34.73 0.67
C ALA A 33 20.66 -35.41 1.20
N ASN A 34 20.81 -36.65 1.68
CA ASN A 34 19.88 -37.28 2.62
C ASN A 34 20.32 -36.82 4.02
N ASN A 35 19.53 -35.98 4.68
CA ASN A 35 19.66 -35.75 6.12
C ASN A 35 18.28 -35.73 6.76
N ALA A 36 17.88 -36.92 7.22
CA ALA A 36 16.91 -37.08 8.28
C ALA A 36 17.39 -36.31 9.52
N THR A 37 16.53 -35.50 10.11
CA THR A 37 16.76 -34.92 11.44
C THR A 37 15.90 -35.66 12.44
N ILE A 38 16.54 -36.60 13.14
CA ILE A 38 16.08 -37.13 14.42
C ILE A 38 16.42 -36.07 15.46
N TYR A 39 15.40 -35.37 15.97
CA TYR A 39 15.37 -34.84 17.34
C TYR A 39 13.90 -34.70 17.75
N ALA A 40 13.42 -35.73 18.44
CA ALA A 40 12.19 -35.66 19.21
C ALA A 40 12.46 -34.81 20.46
N SER A 41 11.74 -33.69 20.60
CA SER A 41 11.50 -33.08 21.91
C SER A 41 10.03 -33.29 22.23
N GLN A 42 9.76 -34.22 23.14
CA GLN A 42 8.47 -34.34 23.80
C GLN A 42 8.28 -33.11 24.68
N LEU A 43 7.37 -32.21 24.30
CA LEU A 43 6.74 -31.30 25.25
C LEU A 43 5.38 -31.91 25.62
N SER A 44 5.30 -32.41 26.85
CA SER A 44 4.09 -32.87 27.50
C SER A 44 3.11 -31.72 27.66
N SER A 45 2.02 -31.75 26.87
CA SER A 45 0.87 -30.88 27.06
C SER A 45 0.08 -31.32 28.30
N SER A 46 0.16 -30.56 29.39
CA SER A 46 -0.85 -30.62 30.45
C SER A 46 -2.08 -29.82 30.00
N SER A 47 -3.06 -30.53 29.47
CA SER A 47 -4.37 -29.97 29.11
C SER A 47 -5.28 -29.89 30.34
N SER A 48 -5.65 -28.67 30.73
CA SER A 48 -6.84 -28.42 31.56
C SER A 48 -8.10 -28.70 30.73
N PRO A 49 -9.23 -29.16 31.31
CA PRO A 49 -10.44 -29.44 30.53
C PRO A 49 -11.09 -28.15 30.02
N PRO A 50 -11.64 -28.12 28.80
CA PRO A 50 -12.38 -26.97 28.30
C PRO A 50 -13.78 -26.88 28.94
N SER A 51 -14.20 -25.63 29.16
CA SER A 51 -15.56 -25.26 29.59
C SER A 51 -16.62 -25.76 28.60
N PRO A 52 -17.84 -26.11 29.03
CA PRO A 52 -18.88 -26.59 28.12
C PRO A 52 -19.45 -25.43 27.30
N GLY A 53 -19.11 -25.38 26.00
CA GLY A 53 -19.73 -24.44 25.05
C GLY A 53 -18.94 -24.14 23.77
N THR A 54 -17.62 -24.35 23.75
CA THR A 54 -16.80 -24.11 22.54
C THR A 54 -16.87 -25.30 21.58
N SER A 55 -17.56 -25.13 20.45
CA SER A 55 -17.41 -26.02 19.30
C SER A 55 -15.94 -26.00 18.84
N THR A 56 -15.17 -27.02 19.19
CA THR A 56 -13.79 -27.17 18.71
C THR A 56 -13.80 -27.50 17.22
N PHE A 57 -13.64 -26.49 16.38
CA PHE A 57 -13.42 -26.67 14.95
C PHE A 57 -12.10 -27.42 14.71
N THR A 58 -12.08 -28.28 13.69
CA THR A 58 -10.96 -29.17 13.35
C THR A 58 -10.38 -28.78 11.99
N ASN A 59 -10.11 -27.49 11.82
CA ASN A 59 -9.57 -26.92 10.59
C ASN A 59 -8.33 -27.73 10.17
N LYS A 60 -8.33 -28.23 8.93
CA LYS A 60 -7.22 -29.03 8.41
C LYS A 60 -6.25 -28.14 7.66
N ILE A 61 -4.98 -28.54 7.65
CA ILE A 61 -4.01 -27.97 6.72
C ILE A 61 -4.27 -28.59 5.35
N ALA A 62 -4.88 -27.83 4.45
CA ALA A 62 -5.21 -28.28 3.11
C ALA A 62 -5.35 -27.10 2.17
N LEU A 63 -4.90 -27.27 0.93
CA LEU A 63 -5.12 -26.30 -0.12
C LEU A 63 -6.53 -26.48 -0.67
N THR A 64 -7.37 -25.46 -0.50
CA THR A 64 -8.72 -25.42 -1.06
C THR A 64 -8.88 -24.24 -1.98
N TYR A 65 -9.74 -24.40 -2.98
CA TYR A 65 -10.04 -23.39 -4.00
C TYR A 65 -11.50 -23.00 -3.92
N ARG A 66 -11.80 -21.78 -4.35
CA ARG A 66 -13.13 -21.22 -4.34
C ARG A 66 -14.02 -21.92 -5.38
N LYS A 67 -15.08 -22.58 -4.92
CA LYS A 67 -16.10 -23.26 -5.76
C LYS A 67 -17.36 -22.42 -5.86
N THR A 68 -18.15 -22.52 -6.92
CA THR A 68 -19.45 -21.82 -7.03
C THR A 68 -20.60 -22.83 -6.90
N PRO A 69 -21.44 -22.78 -5.83
CA PRO A 69 -21.44 -21.84 -4.71
C PRO A 69 -20.31 -22.11 -3.67
N PRO A 70 -19.95 -21.10 -2.84
CA PRO A 70 -18.97 -21.26 -1.77
C PRO A 70 -19.40 -22.36 -0.81
N LEU A 71 -18.49 -23.28 -0.51
CA LEU A 71 -18.69 -24.32 0.48
C LEU A 71 -17.81 -24.03 1.68
N ILE A 72 -18.44 -23.70 2.81
CA ILE A 72 -17.75 -23.57 4.10
C ILE A 72 -17.95 -24.90 4.85
N PRO A 73 -16.88 -25.67 5.09
CA PRO A 73 -16.99 -26.94 5.79
C PRO A 73 -17.56 -26.75 7.20
N GLU A 74 -18.30 -27.76 7.69
CA GLU A 74 -18.75 -27.79 9.09
C GLU A 74 -17.56 -27.81 10.06
N THR A 75 -16.43 -28.38 9.63
CA THR A 75 -15.18 -28.44 10.39
C THR A 75 -14.41 -27.12 10.45
N GLY A 76 -14.87 -26.06 9.77
CA GLY A 76 -14.16 -24.79 9.63
C GLY A 76 -13.44 -24.62 8.29
N ILE A 77 -13.03 -23.39 7.97
CA ILE A 77 -12.21 -23.08 6.78
C ILE A 77 -10.82 -23.68 6.96
N ASN A 78 -10.33 -24.44 5.98
CA ASN A 78 -8.99 -25.03 6.06
C ASN A 78 -7.91 -23.95 6.17
N VAL A 79 -6.78 -24.30 6.76
CA VAL A 79 -5.58 -23.45 6.79
C VAL A 79 -4.71 -23.80 5.58
N CYS A 80 -4.24 -22.80 4.84
CA CYS A 80 -3.35 -23.02 3.72
C CYS A 80 -2.02 -23.62 4.20
N PRO A 81 -1.31 -24.39 3.36
CA PRO A 81 0.08 -24.78 3.62
C PRO A 81 0.99 -23.59 3.97
N LEU A 82 1.95 -23.81 4.87
CA LEU A 82 2.81 -22.75 5.42
C LEU A 82 3.62 -21.98 4.36
N ASN A 83 3.96 -22.60 3.24
CA ASN A 83 4.67 -21.92 2.13
C ASN A 83 3.84 -20.82 1.45
N LEU A 84 2.56 -20.68 1.80
CA LEU A 84 1.67 -19.62 1.34
C LEU A 84 1.49 -18.51 2.37
N ASN A 85 2.29 -18.47 3.44
CA ASN A 85 2.19 -17.46 4.50
C ASN A 85 2.30 -16.00 4.00
N GLU A 86 2.92 -15.76 2.85
CA GLU A 86 3.02 -14.45 2.18
C GLU A 86 2.20 -14.35 0.88
N TYR A 87 1.17 -15.19 0.76
CA TYR A 87 0.31 -15.20 -0.42
C TYR A 87 -0.47 -13.89 -0.57
N ILE A 88 -0.27 -13.23 -1.72
CA ILE A 88 -0.96 -12.01 -2.11
C ILE A 88 -1.65 -12.31 -3.44
N PRO A 89 -2.97 -12.58 -3.45
CA PRO A 89 -3.62 -13.20 -4.60
C PRO A 89 -3.41 -12.46 -5.91
N CYS A 90 -3.56 -11.13 -5.90
CA CYS A 90 -3.49 -10.31 -7.10
C CYS A 90 -2.08 -9.83 -7.48
N HIS A 91 -1.06 -10.28 -6.72
CA HIS A 91 0.35 -10.02 -6.98
C HIS A 91 1.12 -11.36 -6.90
N ASP A 92 0.46 -12.44 -7.30
CA ASP A 92 1.04 -13.77 -7.32
C ASP A 92 1.94 -13.94 -8.55
N VAL A 93 3.24 -14.10 -8.30
CA VAL A 93 4.27 -14.15 -9.35
C VAL A 93 4.04 -15.34 -10.29
N ALA A 94 3.58 -16.48 -9.76
CA ALA A 94 3.32 -17.66 -10.58
C ALA A 94 2.13 -17.42 -11.53
N TYR A 95 1.06 -16.81 -11.04
CA TYR A 95 -0.10 -16.44 -11.85
C TYR A 95 0.24 -15.38 -12.90
N VAL A 96 0.92 -14.28 -12.52
CA VAL A 96 1.34 -13.23 -13.45
C VAL A 96 2.21 -13.79 -14.57
N LYS A 97 3.11 -14.74 -14.28
CA LYS A 97 3.89 -15.44 -15.31
C LYS A 97 3.04 -16.13 -16.37
N THR A 98 1.86 -16.63 -16.02
CA THR A 98 0.93 -17.24 -16.98
C THR A 98 0.26 -16.21 -17.90
N LEU A 99 0.22 -14.94 -17.48
CA LEU A 99 -0.38 -13.84 -18.23
C LEU A 99 0.63 -13.11 -19.13
N LEU A 100 1.94 -13.27 -18.90
CA LEU A 100 2.99 -12.58 -19.65
C LEU A 100 2.81 -12.58 -21.19
N PRO A 101 2.34 -13.66 -21.84
CA PRO A 101 2.11 -13.63 -23.30
C PRO A 101 1.03 -12.64 -23.76
N SER A 102 0.14 -12.21 -22.86
CA SER A 102 -0.96 -11.27 -23.12
C SER A 102 -0.73 -9.86 -22.57
N LEU A 103 0.33 -9.66 -21.78
CA LEU A 103 0.62 -8.37 -21.13
C LEU A 103 1.64 -7.57 -21.93
N ASP A 104 1.47 -6.26 -21.98
CA ASP A 104 2.47 -5.36 -22.53
C ASP A 104 3.58 -5.08 -21.51
N THR A 105 4.67 -5.84 -21.62
CA THR A 105 5.84 -5.70 -20.74
C THR A 105 6.65 -4.43 -20.98
N ASN A 106 6.52 -3.78 -22.15
CA ASN A 106 7.12 -2.46 -22.39
C ASN A 106 6.40 -1.38 -21.58
N ARG A 107 5.10 -1.58 -21.34
CA ARG A 107 4.26 -0.72 -20.52
C ARG A 107 4.25 -1.13 -19.04
N ARG A 108 5.04 -2.14 -18.66
CA ARG A 108 5.16 -2.66 -17.30
C ARG A 108 3.86 -3.24 -16.73
N GLU A 109 2.98 -3.75 -17.59
CA GLU A 109 1.71 -4.33 -17.16
C GLU A 109 1.90 -5.51 -16.21
N GLU A 110 3.02 -6.24 -16.28
CA GLU A 110 3.34 -7.33 -15.37
C GLU A 110 3.51 -6.91 -13.90
N LEU A 111 3.75 -5.62 -13.65
CA LEU A 111 3.86 -5.08 -12.29
C LEU A 111 2.51 -4.63 -11.71
N GLU A 112 1.48 -4.55 -12.55
CA GLU A 112 0.14 -4.24 -12.10
C GLU A 112 -0.50 -5.40 -11.33
N ARG A 113 -1.62 -5.06 -10.69
CA ARG A 113 -2.48 -6.02 -10.02
C ARG A 113 -3.18 -6.92 -11.05
N HIS A 114 -2.98 -8.23 -10.92
CA HIS A 114 -3.65 -9.27 -11.70
C HIS A 114 -4.27 -10.32 -10.79
N CYS A 115 -5.58 -10.23 -10.56
CA CYS A 115 -6.28 -11.17 -9.71
C CYS A 115 -6.65 -12.46 -10.44
N PRO A 116 -6.41 -13.65 -9.86
CA PRO A 116 -6.89 -14.90 -10.41
C PRO A 116 -8.42 -14.90 -10.58
N PRO A 117 -8.95 -15.58 -11.62
CA PRO A 117 -10.38 -15.81 -11.75
C PRO A 117 -10.90 -16.59 -10.54
N ILE A 118 -12.19 -16.45 -10.23
CA ILE A 118 -12.80 -16.92 -8.98
C ILE A 118 -12.43 -18.39 -8.69
N GLU A 119 -12.49 -19.26 -9.69
CA GLU A 119 -12.27 -20.70 -9.56
C GLU A 119 -10.81 -21.06 -9.21
N LYS A 120 -9.87 -20.16 -9.51
CA LYS A 120 -8.44 -20.31 -9.20
C LYS A 120 -8.04 -19.62 -7.89
N ARG A 121 -8.97 -18.88 -7.24
CA ARG A 121 -8.68 -18.24 -5.96
C ARG A 121 -8.63 -19.28 -4.85
N LEU A 122 -7.64 -19.14 -3.97
CA LEU A 122 -7.56 -19.95 -2.76
C LEU A 122 -8.73 -19.64 -1.84
N PHE A 123 -9.18 -20.67 -1.13
CA PHE A 123 -10.27 -20.60 -0.16
C PHE A 123 -9.84 -21.31 1.14
N CYS A 124 -8.73 -20.86 1.71
CA CYS A 124 -8.14 -21.32 2.96
C CYS A 124 -7.51 -20.11 3.70
N LEU A 125 -7.44 -20.19 5.04
CA LEU A 125 -6.86 -19.16 5.90
C LEU A 125 -5.33 -19.13 5.69
N VAL A 126 -4.75 -17.95 5.49
CA VAL A 126 -3.31 -17.81 5.24
C VAL A 126 -2.54 -17.86 6.56
N PRO A 127 -1.73 -18.90 6.84
CA PRO A 127 -1.11 -19.06 8.14
C PRO A 127 -0.01 -18.00 8.41
N PRO A 128 0.22 -17.62 9.67
CA PRO A 128 1.42 -16.87 10.05
C PRO A 128 2.68 -17.75 9.91
N PRO A 129 3.88 -17.13 9.82
CA PRO A 129 5.15 -17.84 10.02
C PRO A 129 5.20 -18.62 11.34
N LYS A 130 6.00 -19.71 11.41
CA LYS A 130 6.08 -20.60 12.59
C LYS A 130 6.45 -19.88 13.89
N ASP A 131 7.26 -18.85 13.79
CA ASP A 131 7.84 -18.06 14.88
C ASP A 131 7.35 -16.60 14.84
N TYR A 132 6.16 -16.38 14.27
CA TYR A 132 5.52 -15.07 14.25
C TYR A 132 5.37 -14.50 15.66
N LYS A 133 5.74 -13.24 15.83
CA LYS A 133 5.66 -12.50 17.08
C LYS A 133 4.67 -11.36 16.93
N LYS A 134 4.02 -10.98 18.05
CA LYS A 134 3.25 -9.74 18.10
C LYS A 134 4.16 -8.56 17.68
N PRO A 135 3.73 -7.71 16.75
CA PRO A 135 4.52 -6.58 16.26
C PRO A 135 5.01 -5.69 17.40
N ILE A 136 6.19 -5.09 17.21
CA ILE A 136 6.75 -4.12 18.16
C ILE A 136 5.78 -2.93 18.25
N ARG A 137 5.60 -2.37 19.45
CA ARG A 137 4.69 -1.24 19.63
C ARG A 137 5.26 0.05 19.03
N TRP A 138 4.37 0.91 18.55
CA TRP A 138 4.71 2.26 18.11
C TRP A 138 5.19 3.11 19.31
N PRO A 139 6.21 3.99 19.17
CA PRO A 139 6.94 4.36 17.95
C PRO A 139 8.17 3.49 17.64
N THR A 140 8.54 2.54 18.52
CA THR A 140 9.74 1.72 18.34
C THR A 140 9.70 0.89 17.06
N SER A 141 8.50 0.45 16.64
CA SER A 141 8.29 -0.27 15.38
C SER A 141 8.77 0.48 14.15
N ARG A 142 8.83 1.81 14.19
CA ARG A 142 9.35 2.63 13.08
C ARG A 142 10.75 2.19 12.68
N ASP A 143 11.58 1.82 13.65
CA ASP A 143 13.01 1.55 13.44
C ASP A 143 13.39 0.09 13.63
N TYR A 144 12.50 -0.73 14.21
CA TYR A 144 12.76 -2.12 14.53
C TYR A 144 11.59 -3.03 14.15
N VAL A 145 11.90 -4.16 13.53
CA VAL A 145 10.93 -5.22 13.18
C VAL A 145 11.49 -6.58 13.57
N TRP A 146 10.65 -7.53 13.98
CA TRP A 146 11.08 -8.91 14.23
C TRP A 146 11.54 -9.59 12.94
N ARG A 147 12.72 -10.23 12.96
CA ARG A 147 13.21 -10.99 11.79
C ARG A 147 12.31 -12.18 11.46
N SER A 148 11.68 -12.78 12.46
CA SER A 148 10.75 -13.89 12.30
C SER A 148 9.46 -13.52 11.58
N ASN A 149 9.04 -12.24 11.65
CA ASN A 149 7.82 -11.77 10.99
C ASN A 149 8.03 -11.50 9.49
N VAL A 150 9.26 -11.16 9.09
CA VAL A 150 9.66 -10.87 7.70
C VAL A 150 11.03 -11.51 7.45
N ASN A 151 11.05 -12.80 7.13
CA ASN A 151 12.28 -13.59 7.04
C ASN A 151 12.93 -13.51 5.65
N HIS A 152 13.38 -12.31 5.25
CA HIS A 152 13.97 -12.05 3.93
C HIS A 152 15.34 -11.41 4.06
N THR A 153 16.40 -12.21 4.04
CA THR A 153 17.79 -11.71 4.18
C THR A 153 18.32 -11.08 2.90
N HIS A 154 17.80 -11.48 1.74
CA HIS A 154 18.27 -11.03 0.43
C HIS A 154 18.22 -9.50 0.28
N LEU A 155 17.16 -8.84 0.77
CA LEU A 155 17.06 -7.38 0.71
C LEU A 155 18.18 -6.70 1.51
N ALA A 156 18.50 -7.21 2.70
CA ALA A 156 19.59 -6.69 3.54
C ALA A 156 20.96 -6.91 2.89
N GLU A 157 21.17 -8.04 2.23
CA GLU A 157 22.41 -8.34 1.49
C GLU A 157 22.62 -7.38 0.31
N VAL A 158 21.57 -7.16 -0.51
CA VAL A 158 21.65 -6.34 -1.73
C VAL A 158 21.57 -4.83 -1.45
N LYS A 159 20.87 -4.41 -0.39
CA LYS A 159 20.63 -2.99 -0.06
C LYS A 159 21.31 -2.51 1.22
N GLY A 160 22.05 -3.36 1.94
CA GLY A 160 22.75 -3.00 3.17
C GLY A 160 23.69 -1.81 3.00
N GLY A 161 24.43 -1.75 1.89
CA GLY A 161 25.33 -0.62 1.56
C GLY A 161 24.62 0.72 1.28
N GLN A 162 23.28 0.74 1.21
CA GLN A 162 22.47 1.94 1.08
C GLN A 162 21.77 2.32 2.40
N ASN A 163 22.03 1.58 3.48
CA ASN A 163 21.42 1.76 4.79
C ASN A 163 19.89 1.67 4.77
N TRP A 164 19.33 0.77 3.97
CA TRP A 164 17.87 0.56 3.95
C TRP A 164 17.42 -0.24 5.18
N VAL A 165 18.09 -1.36 5.44
CA VAL A 165 17.79 -2.29 6.51
C VAL A 165 19.05 -3.07 6.87
N HIS A 166 19.24 -3.33 8.16
CA HIS A 166 20.38 -4.10 8.68
C HIS A 166 19.90 -5.17 9.66
N PRO A 167 20.51 -6.37 9.69
CA PRO A 167 20.28 -7.31 10.76
C PRO A 167 20.86 -6.76 12.07
N LYS A 168 20.10 -6.87 13.16
CA LYS A 168 20.54 -6.54 14.52
C LYS A 168 19.93 -7.54 15.50
N ASP A 169 20.70 -8.56 15.84
CA ASP A 169 20.25 -9.70 16.66
C ASP A 169 18.97 -10.35 16.08
N GLN A 170 17.89 -10.35 16.87
CA GLN A 170 16.57 -10.85 16.49
C GLN A 170 15.71 -9.83 15.71
N PHE A 171 16.25 -8.66 15.39
CA PHE A 171 15.55 -7.55 14.75
C PHE A 171 16.15 -7.20 13.37
N TRP A 172 15.29 -6.68 12.50
CA TRP A 172 15.67 -5.80 11.41
C TRP A 172 15.69 -4.37 11.94
N TRP A 173 16.78 -3.65 11.68
CA TRP A 173 16.97 -2.26 12.06
C TRP A 173 16.94 -1.35 10.82
N PHE A 174 16.17 -0.27 10.88
CA PHE A 174 15.98 0.69 9.80
C PHE A 174 16.58 2.04 10.20
N PRO A 175 17.80 2.39 9.73
CA PRO A 175 18.46 3.65 10.08
C PRO A 175 17.89 4.86 9.32
N GLY A 176 16.88 4.67 8.47
CA GLY A 176 16.28 5.73 7.65
C GLY A 176 17.05 6.05 6.37
N GLY A 177 18.00 5.20 5.96
CA GLY A 177 18.75 5.39 4.72
C GLY A 177 17.92 5.07 3.46
N GLY A 178 18.48 5.48 2.33
CA GLY A 178 17.92 5.32 0.99
C GLY A 178 19.00 5.48 -0.07
N THR A 179 18.72 5.13 -1.33
CA THR A 179 19.73 5.19 -2.41
C THR A 179 20.35 6.59 -2.57
N HIS A 180 19.51 7.63 -2.47
CA HIS A 180 19.92 9.04 -2.56
C HIS A 180 20.04 9.73 -1.19
N PHE A 181 19.84 9.02 -0.08
CA PHE A 181 19.96 9.58 1.26
C PHE A 181 20.55 8.54 2.21
N LYS A 182 21.73 8.04 1.86
CA LYS A 182 22.42 6.95 2.59
C LYS A 182 22.70 7.28 4.05
N HIS A 183 22.86 8.57 4.38
CA HIS A 183 23.12 9.05 5.74
C HIS A 183 21.84 9.38 6.53
N GLY A 184 20.66 9.11 5.95
CA GLY A 184 19.36 9.25 6.61
C GLY A 184 18.42 10.19 5.87
N ALA A 185 17.13 9.92 5.99
CA ALA A 185 16.05 10.74 5.44
C ALA A 185 15.97 12.18 5.99
N PRO A 186 16.32 12.50 7.26
CA PRO A 186 16.19 13.86 7.79
C PRO A 186 16.92 14.94 6.98
N GLU A 187 18.20 14.72 6.66
CA GLU A 187 19.01 15.67 5.88
C GLU A 187 18.42 15.86 4.47
N TYR A 188 17.90 14.79 3.87
CA TYR A 188 17.25 14.85 2.58
C TYR A 188 15.94 15.64 2.63
N ILE A 189 15.08 15.39 3.62
CA ILE A 189 13.82 16.10 3.83
C ILE A 189 14.08 17.59 4.06
N GLN A 190 15.05 17.94 4.91
CA GLN A 190 15.45 19.33 5.14
C GLN A 190 15.89 20.00 3.83
N ARG A 191 16.77 19.34 3.06
CA ARG A 191 17.22 19.85 1.76
C ARG A 191 16.06 20.06 0.78
N LEU A 192 15.05 19.19 0.76
CA LEU A 192 13.87 19.41 -0.07
C LEU A 192 13.10 20.67 0.36
N GLY A 193 12.92 20.86 1.66
CA GLY A 193 12.37 22.09 2.23
C GLY A 193 13.13 23.32 1.76
N ASP A 194 14.44 23.35 1.99
CA ASP A 194 15.31 24.46 1.60
C ASP A 194 15.28 24.74 0.09
N MET A 195 15.19 23.71 -0.74
CA MET A 195 15.08 23.84 -2.20
C MET A 195 13.77 24.49 -2.63
N ILE A 196 12.67 24.27 -1.92
CA ILE A 196 11.35 24.80 -2.25
C ILE A 196 11.16 26.20 -1.66
N THR A 197 11.63 26.44 -0.44
CA THR A 197 11.42 27.68 0.33
C THR A 197 12.57 28.67 0.19
N ASN A 198 13.59 28.37 -0.63
CA ASN A 198 14.85 29.12 -0.68
C ASN A 198 15.54 29.23 0.69
N GLY A 199 15.49 28.16 1.49
CA GLY A 199 16.15 28.07 2.80
C GLY A 199 15.42 28.79 3.94
N THR A 200 14.18 29.22 3.72
CA THR A 200 13.38 29.94 4.73
C THR A 200 12.50 29.02 5.59
N GLY A 201 12.39 27.73 5.23
CA GLY A 201 11.61 26.77 6.00
C GLY A 201 11.60 25.35 5.41
N ASP A 202 10.86 24.47 6.07
CA ASP A 202 10.73 23.05 5.73
C ASP A 202 9.59 22.76 4.73
N LEU A 203 9.32 21.48 4.47
CA LEU A 203 8.21 21.05 3.60
C LEU A 203 6.83 21.48 4.11
N ARG A 204 6.62 21.60 5.42
CA ARG A 204 5.33 22.07 5.97
C ARG A 204 5.12 23.53 5.68
N SER A 205 6.14 24.36 5.86
CA SER A 205 6.10 25.78 5.50
C SER A 205 5.89 26.00 4.00
N ALA A 206 6.30 25.05 3.16
CA ALA A 206 5.99 25.01 1.73
C ALA A 206 4.54 24.56 1.40
N GLY A 207 3.70 24.30 2.41
CA GLY A 207 2.30 23.91 2.23
C GLY A 207 2.08 22.42 2.00
N VAL A 208 3.10 21.57 2.15
CA VAL A 208 2.97 20.12 1.92
C VAL A 208 2.29 19.48 3.13
N SER A 209 1.17 18.79 2.91
CA SER A 209 0.46 18.04 3.95
C SER A 209 0.29 16.56 3.59
N GLN A 210 0.15 16.26 2.30
CA GLN A 210 -0.02 14.92 1.76
C GLN A 210 0.99 14.66 0.65
N VAL A 211 1.68 13.52 0.75
CA VAL A 211 2.71 13.07 -0.19
C VAL A 211 2.32 11.73 -0.79
N LEU A 212 2.52 11.57 -2.09
CA LEU A 212 2.54 10.28 -2.76
C LEU A 212 4.01 9.87 -2.99
N ASP A 213 4.44 8.79 -2.36
CA ASP A 213 5.83 8.31 -2.42
C ASP A 213 5.94 7.10 -3.35
N VAL A 214 6.39 7.37 -4.58
CA VAL A 214 6.46 6.42 -5.69
C VAL A 214 7.76 5.62 -5.63
N GLY A 215 7.65 4.29 -5.63
CA GLY A 215 8.82 3.42 -5.54
C GLY A 215 9.53 3.55 -4.18
N CYS A 216 8.75 3.68 -3.11
CA CYS A 216 9.18 4.03 -1.76
C CYS A 216 10.19 3.07 -1.08
N GLY A 217 10.36 1.87 -1.63
CA GLY A 217 11.11 0.79 -1.02
C GLY A 217 10.58 0.41 0.36
N VAL A 218 11.42 0.52 1.39
CA VAL A 218 11.01 0.28 2.79
C VAL A 218 10.29 1.47 3.44
N ALA A 219 9.95 2.51 2.66
CA ALA A 219 9.27 3.74 3.10
C ALA A 219 10.05 4.57 4.14
N SER A 220 11.40 4.62 4.03
CA SER A 220 12.24 5.45 4.89
C SER A 220 11.89 6.95 4.79
N PHE A 221 11.57 7.46 3.59
CA PHE A 221 11.19 8.86 3.42
C PHE A 221 9.92 9.18 4.23
N SER A 222 8.86 8.41 4.01
CA SER A 222 7.57 8.54 4.69
C SER A 222 7.67 8.39 6.21
N ALA A 223 8.50 7.46 6.69
CA ALA A 223 8.68 7.24 8.14
C ALA A 223 9.20 8.48 8.87
N PHE A 224 10.02 9.31 8.20
CA PHE A 224 10.60 10.51 8.78
C PHE A 224 9.78 11.78 8.48
N LEU A 225 8.86 11.74 7.51
CA LEU A 225 7.86 12.79 7.29
C LEU A 225 6.80 12.85 8.40
N LEU A 226 6.57 11.76 9.13
CA LEU A 226 5.64 11.72 10.27
C LEU A 226 5.99 12.74 11.36
N ALA A 227 7.28 13.04 11.57
CA ALA A 227 7.72 14.04 12.53
C ALA A 227 7.32 15.48 12.14
N LEU A 228 7.00 15.69 10.87
CA LEU A 228 6.51 16.97 10.34
C LEU A 228 4.98 17.01 10.23
N ASP A 229 4.24 16.00 10.71
CA ASP A 229 2.80 15.87 10.50
C ASP A 229 2.41 15.86 9.00
N ILE A 230 3.24 15.21 8.17
CA ILE A 230 2.97 15.00 6.74
C ILE A 230 2.46 13.58 6.53
N GLN A 231 1.23 13.46 6.03
CA GLN A 231 0.63 12.18 5.67
C GLN A 231 1.20 11.69 4.35
N THR A 232 1.57 10.41 4.28
CA THR A 232 2.18 9.85 3.08
C THR A 232 1.49 8.56 2.68
N MET A 233 1.19 8.43 1.40
CA MET A 233 0.81 7.18 0.78
C MET A 233 2.01 6.64 0.01
N SER A 234 2.66 5.61 0.55
CA SER A 234 3.81 4.97 -0.07
C SER A 234 3.40 3.77 -0.93
N PHE A 235 3.97 3.62 -2.11
CA PHE A 235 3.78 2.39 -2.87
C PHE A 235 5.00 1.96 -3.66
N ALA A 236 5.06 0.67 -3.94
CA ALA A 236 6.03 0.06 -4.82
C ALA A 236 5.44 -1.26 -5.37
N PRO A 237 5.85 -1.69 -6.57
CA PRO A 237 5.45 -2.98 -7.09
C PRO A 237 6.09 -4.10 -6.27
N LYS A 238 5.50 -5.29 -6.33
CA LYS A 238 6.18 -6.50 -5.88
C LYS A 238 7.23 -6.87 -6.92
N ASP A 239 8.50 -6.56 -6.65
CA ASP A 239 9.63 -6.82 -7.55
C ASP A 239 10.53 -7.95 -7.04
N GLY A 240 11.54 -8.30 -7.84
CA GLY A 240 12.49 -9.37 -7.51
C GLY A 240 13.42 -9.10 -6.33
N HIS A 241 13.32 -7.95 -5.65
CA HIS A 241 14.08 -7.70 -4.41
C HIS A 241 13.28 -8.03 -3.15
N GLU A 242 12.05 -8.55 -3.31
CA GLU A 242 11.15 -9.12 -2.30
C GLU A 242 10.82 -8.21 -1.09
N ASN A 243 9.53 -8.08 -0.77
CA ASN A 243 9.02 -7.68 0.56
C ASN A 243 9.38 -6.29 1.12
N GLN A 244 9.79 -5.36 0.25
CA GLN A 244 10.04 -3.96 0.61
C GLN A 244 8.81 -3.29 1.28
N ILE A 245 7.61 -3.45 0.69
CA ILE A 245 6.36 -2.92 1.24
C ILE A 245 5.95 -3.64 2.53
N GLN A 246 6.22 -4.95 2.65
CA GLN A 246 5.95 -5.70 3.88
C GLN A 246 6.73 -5.11 5.06
N PHE A 247 7.99 -4.74 4.87
CA PHE A 247 8.76 -4.04 5.89
C PHE A 247 8.14 -2.70 6.28
N ALA A 248 7.71 -1.88 5.31
CA ALA A 248 7.05 -0.60 5.59
C ALA A 248 5.78 -0.80 6.46
N LEU A 249 4.95 -1.76 6.08
CA LEU A 249 3.72 -2.12 6.80
C LEU A 249 4.00 -2.65 8.20
N GLU A 250 5.00 -3.52 8.35
CA GLU A 250 5.37 -4.12 9.63
C GLU A 250 5.95 -3.07 10.60
N ARG A 251 6.62 -2.04 10.08
CA ARG A 251 7.09 -0.88 10.85
C ARG A 251 5.97 0.05 11.31
N GLY A 252 4.78 -0.08 10.74
CA GLY A 252 3.63 0.78 10.97
C GLY A 252 3.60 2.04 10.11
N ILE A 253 4.11 1.96 8.87
CA ILE A 253 4.11 3.05 7.89
C ILE A 253 3.07 2.76 6.80
N GLY A 254 2.26 3.77 6.47
CA GLY A 254 1.19 3.65 5.47
C GLY A 254 1.74 3.35 4.08
N ALA A 255 1.45 2.14 3.58
CA ALA A 255 1.96 1.67 2.30
C ALA A 255 0.99 0.71 1.58
N MET A 256 1.18 0.53 0.27
CA MET A 256 0.39 -0.39 -0.56
C MET A 256 1.27 -0.98 -1.67
N ILE A 257 0.96 -2.21 -2.09
CA ILE A 257 1.57 -2.77 -3.30
C ILE A 257 0.85 -2.18 -4.51
N SER A 258 1.58 -1.47 -5.36
CA SER A 258 1.02 -0.85 -6.55
C SER A 258 2.09 -0.51 -7.56
N ALA A 259 1.70 -0.34 -8.82
CA ALA A 259 2.54 0.12 -9.91
C ALA A 259 1.79 1.18 -10.70
N ILE A 260 2.51 2.18 -11.19
CA ILE A 260 1.99 3.14 -12.15
C ILE A 260 2.41 2.68 -13.56
N ALA A 261 1.46 2.16 -14.33
CA ALA A 261 1.73 1.52 -15.63
C ALA A 261 0.68 1.91 -16.68
N THR A 262 -0.43 1.20 -16.77
CA THR A 262 -1.47 1.42 -17.79
C THR A 262 -2.82 1.81 -17.19
N LYS A 263 -3.04 1.61 -15.89
CA LYS A 263 -4.21 2.09 -15.15
C LYS A 263 -3.93 3.34 -14.32
N GLN A 264 -4.97 4.15 -14.12
CA GLN A 264 -4.96 5.25 -13.16
C GLN A 264 -4.76 4.72 -11.75
N MET A 265 -4.07 5.50 -10.93
CA MET A 265 -3.96 5.22 -9.50
C MET A 265 -5.34 5.35 -8.85
N PRO A 266 -5.66 4.55 -7.81
CA PRO A 266 -6.98 4.50 -7.18
C PRO A 266 -7.23 5.69 -6.24
N TYR A 267 -6.71 6.87 -6.61
CA TYR A 267 -6.84 8.12 -5.88
C TYR A 267 -7.61 9.14 -6.74
N PRO A 268 -8.40 10.03 -6.12
CA PRO A 268 -9.05 11.13 -6.81
C PRO A 268 -8.05 12.07 -7.45
N SER A 269 -8.52 12.87 -8.41
CA SER A 269 -7.73 13.98 -8.94
C SER A 269 -7.42 14.98 -7.82
N SER A 270 -6.21 15.54 -7.84
CA SER A 270 -5.76 16.60 -6.92
C SER A 270 -5.77 16.18 -5.45
N SER A 271 -5.19 15.00 -5.21
CA SER A 271 -5.10 14.38 -3.88
C SER A 271 -3.87 14.81 -3.08
N PHE A 272 -2.76 15.14 -3.76
CA PHE A 272 -1.46 15.33 -3.09
C PHE A 272 -0.87 16.71 -3.35
N GLU A 273 -0.22 17.31 -2.35
CA GLU A 273 0.62 18.51 -2.55
C GLU A 273 2.02 18.16 -3.05
N MET A 274 2.47 16.91 -2.91
CA MET A 274 3.74 16.47 -3.45
C MET A 274 3.69 15.02 -3.95
N VAL A 275 4.35 14.78 -5.09
CA VAL A 275 4.67 13.44 -5.58
C VAL A 275 6.18 13.30 -5.57
N HIS A 276 6.67 12.32 -4.82
CA HIS A 276 8.09 12.06 -4.62
C HIS A 276 8.51 10.77 -5.34
N CYS A 277 9.62 10.83 -6.08
CA CYS A 277 10.28 9.68 -6.68
C CYS A 277 11.78 9.76 -6.42
N SER A 278 12.34 8.75 -5.74
CA SER A 278 13.78 8.60 -5.53
C SER A 278 14.26 7.23 -5.99
N ARG A 279 14.97 7.17 -7.13
CA ARG A 279 15.26 5.90 -7.87
C ARG A 279 14.00 5.00 -8.03
N CYS A 280 12.83 5.59 -8.28
CA CYS A 280 11.57 4.82 -8.31
C CYS A 280 11.43 3.84 -9.49
N ARG A 281 12.38 3.80 -10.44
CA ARG A 281 12.38 2.94 -11.65
C ARG A 281 11.13 3.12 -12.54
N VAL A 282 10.61 4.35 -12.57
CA VAL A 282 9.54 4.76 -13.48
C VAL A 282 10.14 5.60 -14.60
N ASP A 283 9.88 5.22 -15.84
CA ASP A 283 10.32 5.92 -17.04
C ASP A 283 9.33 7.03 -17.40
N TRP A 284 9.36 8.11 -16.63
CA TRP A 284 8.43 9.25 -16.73
C TRP A 284 8.37 9.93 -18.12
N HIS A 285 9.41 9.76 -18.92
CA HIS A 285 9.58 10.40 -20.24
C HIS A 285 9.02 9.57 -21.40
N GLU A 286 8.76 8.28 -21.17
CA GLU A 286 8.32 7.36 -22.21
C GLU A 286 6.82 7.48 -22.47
N ASN A 287 6.39 6.99 -23.63
CA ASN A 287 4.98 6.98 -24.05
C ASN A 287 4.31 8.36 -23.92
N ASP A 288 4.95 9.38 -24.48
CA ASP A 288 4.45 10.76 -24.49
C ASP A 288 4.16 11.32 -23.07
N GLY A 289 4.93 10.86 -22.08
CA GLY A 289 4.81 11.31 -20.70
C GLY A 289 3.47 10.94 -20.05
N ILE A 290 2.77 9.92 -20.52
CA ILE A 290 1.45 9.52 -19.98
C ILE A 290 1.46 9.30 -18.45
N LEU A 291 2.56 8.82 -17.89
CA LEU A 291 2.71 8.66 -16.44
C LEU A 291 2.86 10.00 -15.71
N LEU A 292 3.51 11.00 -16.33
CA LEU A 292 3.53 12.38 -15.82
C LEU A 292 2.14 13.02 -15.90
N LYS A 293 1.34 12.70 -16.93
CA LYS A 293 -0.04 13.17 -17.05
C LYS A 293 -0.92 12.61 -15.92
N GLU A 294 -0.69 11.38 -15.47
CA GLU A 294 -1.31 10.83 -14.26
C GLU A 294 -0.84 11.54 -12.98
N VAL A 295 0.46 11.82 -12.86
CA VAL A 295 0.98 12.65 -11.75
C VAL A 295 0.34 14.03 -11.76
N ASN A 296 0.11 14.63 -12.93
CA ASN A 296 -0.60 15.89 -13.06
C ASN A 296 -2.04 15.79 -12.58
N ARG A 297 -2.76 14.71 -12.90
CA ARG A 297 -4.12 14.46 -12.38
C ARG A 297 -4.11 14.41 -10.85
N LEU A 298 -3.14 13.71 -10.26
CA LEU A 298 -3.02 13.48 -8.81
C LEU A 298 -2.52 14.68 -8.01
N LEU A 299 -1.66 15.51 -8.60
CA LEU A 299 -1.13 16.71 -7.95
C LEU A 299 -2.18 17.82 -7.85
N ARG A 300 -2.27 18.43 -6.67
CA ARG A 300 -2.98 19.70 -6.47
C ARG A 300 -2.31 20.82 -7.27
N SER A 301 -3.08 21.86 -7.54
CA SER A 301 -2.55 23.12 -8.06
C SER A 301 -1.46 23.65 -7.13
N ASN A 302 -0.36 24.15 -7.68
CA ASN A 302 0.86 24.54 -6.98
C ASN A 302 1.57 23.41 -6.21
N GLY A 303 1.21 22.14 -6.47
CA GLY A 303 1.89 20.98 -5.91
C GLY A 303 3.26 20.72 -6.55
N TYR A 304 4.08 19.92 -5.87
CA TYR A 304 5.47 19.67 -6.22
C TYR A 304 5.70 18.26 -6.77
N PHE A 305 6.44 18.15 -7.88
CA PHE A 305 7.02 16.89 -8.31
C PHE A 305 8.50 16.86 -7.97
N VAL A 306 8.90 15.94 -7.08
CA VAL A 306 10.28 15.77 -6.62
C VAL A 306 10.88 14.53 -7.28
N TYR A 307 11.94 14.73 -8.07
CA TYR A 307 12.61 13.66 -8.80
C TYR A 307 14.09 13.60 -8.43
N SER A 308 14.46 12.56 -7.69
CA SER A 308 15.85 12.22 -7.40
C SER A 308 16.22 10.97 -8.19
N ALA A 309 16.94 11.13 -9.30
CA ALA A 309 17.35 10.03 -10.18
C ALA A 309 18.46 10.47 -11.15
N PRO A 310 19.18 9.54 -11.81
CA PRO A 310 20.33 9.88 -12.66
C PRO A 310 20.08 10.97 -13.70
N PRO A 311 18.94 11.04 -14.43
CA PRO A 311 18.70 12.13 -15.37
C PRO A 311 18.78 13.53 -14.74
N ALA A 312 18.49 13.67 -13.45
CA ALA A 312 18.56 14.95 -12.76
C ALA A 312 19.99 15.47 -12.55
N TYR A 313 21.05 14.65 -12.67
CA TYR A 313 22.41 15.09 -12.33
C TYR A 313 23.56 14.47 -13.12
N ARG A 314 23.33 13.33 -13.77
CA ARG A 314 24.34 12.66 -14.59
C ARG A 314 24.40 13.25 -15.99
N LYS A 315 25.62 13.31 -16.54
CA LYS A 315 25.91 13.83 -17.88
C LYS A 315 26.39 12.75 -18.86
N ASP A 316 26.52 11.51 -18.40
CA ASP A 316 26.90 10.34 -19.20
C ASP A 316 25.67 9.58 -19.74
N LYS A 317 25.90 8.65 -20.67
CA LYS A 317 24.87 7.79 -21.28
C LYS A 317 23.75 8.62 -21.94
N ASP A 318 22.54 8.09 -21.89
CA ASP A 318 21.29 8.64 -22.38
C ASP A 318 20.63 9.62 -21.40
N TYR A 319 21.16 9.80 -20.20
CA TYR A 319 20.56 10.69 -19.20
C TYR A 319 20.35 12.15 -19.65
N PRO A 320 21.24 12.77 -20.43
CA PRO A 320 20.98 14.10 -20.98
C PRO A 320 19.76 14.14 -21.90
N ILE A 321 19.57 13.10 -22.73
CA ILE A 321 18.43 12.97 -23.65
C ILE A 321 17.14 12.76 -22.87
N ILE A 322 17.17 11.89 -21.86
CA ILE A 322 16.04 11.66 -20.96
C ILE A 322 15.67 12.96 -20.24
N TRP A 323 16.65 13.70 -19.75
CA TRP A 323 16.44 15.00 -19.10
C TRP A 323 15.78 16.02 -20.04
N GLU A 324 16.24 16.11 -21.29
CA GLU A 324 15.64 16.97 -22.31
C GLU A 324 14.18 16.60 -22.58
N LYS A 325 13.88 15.31 -22.78
CA LYS A 325 12.49 14.83 -22.92
C LYS A 325 11.62 15.23 -21.72
N LEU A 326 12.11 15.04 -20.49
CA LEU A 326 11.40 15.45 -19.28
C LEU A 326 11.13 16.95 -19.24
N MET A 327 12.11 17.78 -19.60
CA MET A 327 11.95 19.24 -19.65
C MET A 327 10.92 19.65 -20.70
N ASN A 328 10.93 19.03 -21.88
CA ASN A 328 9.95 19.32 -22.93
C ASN A 328 8.54 18.92 -22.50
N LEU A 329 8.35 17.71 -21.95
CA LEU A 329 7.06 17.22 -21.46
C LEU A 329 6.52 18.10 -20.32
N THR A 330 7.34 18.39 -19.31
CA THR A 330 6.92 19.21 -18.17
C THR A 330 6.60 20.65 -18.57
N SER A 331 7.36 21.23 -19.51
CA SER A 331 7.07 22.57 -20.04
C SER A 331 5.78 22.60 -20.87
N ALA A 332 5.53 21.57 -21.70
CA ALA A 332 4.27 21.42 -22.44
C ALA A 332 3.06 21.31 -21.48
N MET A 333 3.25 20.69 -20.33
CA MET A 333 2.26 20.61 -19.24
C MET A 333 2.20 21.85 -18.34
N CYS A 334 2.94 22.93 -18.67
CA CYS A 334 3.00 24.18 -17.90
C CYS A 334 3.55 24.03 -16.48
N TRP A 335 4.42 23.05 -16.25
CA TRP A 335 5.16 22.91 -15.01
C TRP A 335 6.44 23.73 -15.06
N LYS A 336 6.81 24.33 -13.93
CA LYS A 336 8.03 25.12 -13.81
C LYS A 336 9.06 24.38 -12.96
N LEU A 337 10.26 24.19 -13.50
CA LEU A 337 11.41 23.72 -12.72
C LEU A 337 11.85 24.83 -11.76
N ILE A 338 11.74 24.60 -10.44
CA ILE A 338 12.07 25.61 -9.41
C ILE A 338 13.43 25.35 -8.77
N ALA A 339 13.89 24.10 -8.75
CA ALA A 339 15.17 23.76 -8.16
C ALA A 339 15.78 22.54 -8.85
N ARG A 340 17.10 22.58 -9.03
CA ARG A 340 17.92 21.43 -9.41
C ARG A 340 19.24 21.51 -8.65
N LYS A 341 19.35 20.74 -7.57
CA LYS A 341 20.53 20.74 -6.68
C LYS A 341 20.97 19.31 -6.37
N VAL A 342 22.28 19.10 -6.36
CA VAL A 342 22.90 17.79 -6.10
C VAL A 342 22.37 16.74 -7.06
N GLN A 343 21.46 15.87 -6.61
CA GLN A 343 20.90 14.74 -7.35
C GLN A 343 19.38 14.85 -7.54
N THR A 344 18.80 16.02 -7.25
CA THR A 344 17.35 16.22 -7.17
C THR A 344 16.91 17.40 -8.01
N ALA A 345 15.82 17.22 -8.74
CA ALA A 345 15.08 18.26 -9.43
C ALA A 345 13.66 18.37 -8.84
N ILE A 346 13.14 19.59 -8.75
CA ILE A 346 11.80 19.88 -8.24
C ILE A 346 11.08 20.77 -9.23
N TRP A 347 9.91 20.33 -9.67
CA TRP A 347 8.96 21.12 -10.44
C TRP A 347 7.78 21.52 -9.57
N ILE A 348 7.18 22.66 -9.91
CA ILE A 348 5.87 23.08 -9.41
C ILE A 348 4.86 23.01 -10.56
N LYS A 349 3.70 22.39 -10.31
CA LYS A 349 2.55 22.40 -11.21
C LYS A 349 1.85 23.75 -11.11
N GLN A 350 2.05 24.63 -12.08
CA GLN A 350 1.41 25.95 -12.07
C GLN A 350 -0.07 25.86 -12.44
N ASP A 351 -0.87 26.78 -11.90
CA ASP A 351 -2.27 26.95 -12.30
C ASP A 351 -2.37 27.95 -13.45
N ASP A 352 -1.82 27.59 -14.61
CA ASP A 352 -1.79 28.45 -15.79
C ASP A 352 -2.64 27.87 -16.92
N LEU A 353 -3.94 28.17 -16.87
CA LEU A 353 -4.89 27.73 -17.88
C LEU A 353 -4.56 28.32 -19.26
N SER A 354 -4.04 29.55 -19.32
CA SER A 354 -3.67 30.20 -20.58
C SER A 354 -2.49 29.50 -21.24
N CYS A 355 -1.48 29.09 -20.46
CA CYS A 355 -0.37 28.28 -20.95
C CYS A 355 -0.87 26.92 -21.48
N LEU A 356 -1.77 26.24 -20.75
CA LEU A 356 -2.28 24.92 -21.18
C LEU A 356 -3.08 25.02 -22.47
N GLN A 357 -3.94 26.04 -22.61
CA GLN A 357 -4.70 26.29 -23.83
C GLN A 357 -3.76 26.60 -25.01
N HIS A 358 -2.80 27.49 -24.81
CA HIS A 358 -1.82 27.83 -25.84
C HIS A 358 -0.99 26.62 -26.28
N ASN A 359 -0.46 25.83 -25.34
CA ASN A 359 0.31 24.64 -25.65
C ASN A 359 -0.55 23.57 -26.35
N SER A 360 -1.85 23.51 -26.07
CA SER A 360 -2.77 22.62 -26.77
C SER A 360 -3.03 23.06 -28.21
N GLU A 361 -3.21 24.36 -28.47
CA GLU A 361 -3.31 24.91 -29.84
C GLU A 361 -2.06 24.62 -30.67
N GLN A 362 -0.88 24.65 -30.03
CA GLN A 362 0.39 24.28 -30.65
C GLN A 362 0.61 22.75 -30.76
N LYS A 363 -0.37 21.93 -30.36
CA LYS A 363 -0.30 20.45 -30.36
C LYS A 363 0.87 19.89 -29.55
N LEU A 364 1.31 20.61 -28.51
CA LEU A 364 2.33 20.15 -27.57
C LEU A 364 1.73 19.26 -26.47
N VAL A 365 0.44 19.43 -26.18
CA VAL A 365 -0.29 18.63 -25.19
C VAL A 365 -1.77 18.53 -25.54
N ASP A 366 -2.37 17.36 -25.32
CA ASP A 366 -3.80 17.17 -25.51
C ASP A 366 -4.55 17.52 -24.22
N LEU A 367 -5.70 18.19 -24.36
CA LEU A 367 -6.64 18.42 -23.25
C LEU A 367 -7.71 17.32 -23.28
N CYS A 368 -8.09 16.83 -22.11
CA CYS A 368 -9.14 15.82 -22.03
C CYS A 368 -10.50 16.43 -22.33
N ASP A 369 -11.35 15.70 -23.04
CA ASP A 369 -12.77 16.04 -23.16
C ASP A 369 -13.40 16.20 -21.76
N ALA A 370 -14.48 16.98 -21.68
CA ALA A 370 -15.26 17.16 -20.46
C ALA A 370 -15.71 15.80 -19.93
N GLY A 371 -14.96 15.30 -18.95
CA GLY A 371 -15.15 13.99 -18.36
C GLY A 371 -16.13 14.04 -17.22
N ASP A 372 -16.81 12.91 -16.99
CA ASP A 372 -17.64 12.72 -15.81
C ASP A 372 -16.76 12.42 -14.58
N ASP A 373 -16.43 13.47 -13.81
CA ASP A 373 -15.69 13.39 -12.55
C ASP A 373 -16.43 12.65 -11.42
N SER A 374 -17.68 12.22 -11.66
CA SER A 374 -18.42 11.40 -10.69
C SER A 374 -17.88 9.96 -10.59
N LYS A 375 -17.17 9.48 -11.61
CA LYS A 375 -16.70 8.08 -11.68
C LYS A 375 -15.43 7.86 -10.86
N SER A 376 -15.34 6.69 -10.23
CA SER A 376 -14.15 6.20 -9.55
C SER A 376 -13.01 5.96 -10.54
N SER A 377 -11.76 6.24 -10.13
CA SER A 377 -10.56 5.90 -10.92
C SER A 377 -10.19 4.41 -10.83
N TRP A 378 -10.93 3.60 -10.07
CA TRP A 378 -10.70 2.16 -9.92
C TRP A 378 -10.74 1.45 -11.28
N ASN A 379 -9.66 0.70 -11.61
CA ASN A 379 -9.51 -0.03 -12.88
C ASN A 379 -9.76 0.82 -14.15
N THR A 380 -9.58 2.15 -14.06
CA THR A 380 -9.70 3.04 -15.22
C THR A 380 -8.37 3.14 -15.96
N GLN A 381 -8.39 3.06 -17.29
CA GLN A 381 -7.19 3.20 -18.11
C GLN A 381 -6.61 4.62 -18.00
N LEU A 382 -5.28 4.73 -18.04
CA LEU A 382 -4.62 6.01 -18.17
C LEU A 382 -5.09 6.76 -19.42
N ARG A 383 -5.16 8.09 -19.30
CA ARG A 383 -5.50 8.99 -20.40
C ARG A 383 -4.27 9.76 -20.81
N ASN A 384 -4.01 9.85 -22.11
CA ASN A 384 -2.87 10.59 -22.63
C ASN A 384 -3.17 12.10 -22.82
N CYS A 385 -3.93 12.70 -21.92
CA CYS A 385 -4.37 14.09 -21.98
C CYS A 385 -4.32 14.76 -20.60
N ILE A 386 -4.36 16.09 -20.57
CA ILE A 386 -4.43 16.89 -19.35
C ILE A 386 -5.87 17.27 -19.07
N GLN A 387 -6.34 16.90 -17.88
CA GLN A 387 -7.68 17.28 -17.44
C GLN A 387 -7.71 18.76 -17.06
N VAL A 388 -8.51 19.54 -17.79
CA VAL A 388 -8.77 20.94 -17.50
C VAL A 388 -9.90 21.02 -16.48
N ARG A 389 -9.68 21.80 -15.42
CA ARG A 389 -10.73 22.11 -14.45
C ARG A 389 -11.66 23.18 -15.01
N GLY A 390 -12.97 23.01 -14.81
CA GLY A 390 -13.95 24.04 -15.16
C GLY A 390 -13.76 25.31 -14.31
N ALA A 391 -14.07 26.47 -14.91
CA ALA A 391 -13.92 27.81 -14.32
C ALA A 391 -14.70 28.06 -13.01
N GLN A 392 -15.60 27.15 -12.61
CA GLN A 392 -16.34 27.19 -11.34
C GLN A 392 -15.63 26.47 -10.18
N SER A 393 -14.44 25.91 -10.40
CA SER A 393 -13.67 25.20 -9.39
C SER A 393 -12.38 25.95 -9.04
N ASP A 394 -12.53 27.17 -8.52
CA ASP A 394 -11.50 27.73 -7.65
C ASP A 394 -11.27 26.70 -6.55
N SER A 395 -10.17 25.94 -6.61
CA SER A 395 -9.82 25.08 -5.48
C SER A 395 -9.41 26.03 -4.36
N PRO A 396 -10.24 26.18 -3.32
CA PRO A 396 -9.88 27.08 -2.24
C PRO A 396 -8.55 26.61 -1.69
N LYS A 397 -7.66 27.54 -1.39
CA LYS A 397 -6.45 27.21 -0.64
C LYS A 397 -6.88 26.45 0.60
N LEU A 398 -6.54 25.17 0.68
CA LEU A 398 -6.96 24.35 1.80
C LEU A 398 -6.32 24.89 3.08
N PRO A 399 -7.06 24.91 4.19
CA PRO A 399 -6.54 25.38 5.47
C PRO A 399 -5.48 24.42 6.01
N SER A 400 -4.97 24.70 7.20
CA SER A 400 -4.00 23.82 7.86
C SER A 400 -4.60 22.42 8.08
N ARG A 401 -3.76 21.38 8.15
CA ARG A 401 -4.24 19.99 8.28
C ARG A 401 -5.23 19.78 9.44
N PRO A 402 -5.02 20.32 10.65
CA PRO A 402 -5.99 20.18 11.74
C PRO A 402 -7.37 20.75 11.40
N GLU A 403 -7.41 21.91 10.73
CA GLU A 403 -8.67 22.57 10.33
C GLU A 403 -9.37 21.79 9.20
N ARG A 404 -8.60 21.19 8.27
CA ARG A 404 -9.14 20.39 7.16
C ARG A 404 -10.07 19.27 7.62
N LEU A 405 -9.84 18.70 8.81
CA LEU A 405 -10.64 17.59 9.34
C LEU A 405 -12.13 17.93 9.48
N SER A 406 -12.50 19.20 9.61
CA SER A 406 -13.89 19.64 9.84
C SER A 406 -14.47 20.47 8.69
N VAL A 407 -13.71 20.70 7.62
CA VAL A 407 -14.12 21.59 6.53
C VAL A 407 -14.89 20.82 5.46
N TYR A 408 -16.15 21.20 5.29
CA TYR A 408 -16.98 20.74 4.18
C TYR A 408 -16.54 21.39 2.87
N SER A 409 -16.66 20.65 1.77
CA SER A 409 -16.34 21.11 0.42
C SER A 409 -17.59 21.06 -0.45
N GLU A 410 -17.94 22.18 -1.09
CA GLU A 410 -19.10 22.28 -2.00
C GLU A 410 -19.11 21.25 -3.13
N SER A 411 -17.92 20.78 -3.56
CA SER A 411 -17.81 19.70 -4.57
C SER A 411 -18.43 18.36 -4.14
N LEU A 412 -18.84 18.22 -2.88
CA LEU A 412 -19.52 17.03 -2.34
C LEU A 412 -21.04 17.09 -2.53
N SER A 413 -21.63 18.29 -2.66
CA SER A 413 -23.05 18.47 -2.93
C SER A 413 -23.44 17.79 -4.24
N GLY A 414 -22.64 17.99 -5.30
CA GLY A 414 -22.79 17.30 -6.58
C GLY A 414 -22.58 15.78 -6.53
N LYS A 415 -22.15 15.23 -5.39
CA LYS A 415 -21.97 13.80 -5.13
C LYS A 415 -22.98 13.23 -4.12
N GLY A 416 -24.00 14.02 -3.77
CA GLY A 416 -25.10 13.63 -2.89
C GLY A 416 -24.79 13.71 -1.40
N VAL A 417 -23.75 14.45 -0.99
CA VAL A 417 -23.39 14.64 0.42
C VAL A 417 -23.56 16.10 0.79
N THR A 418 -24.53 16.41 1.66
CA THR A 418 -24.74 17.78 2.16
C THR A 418 -23.81 18.09 3.33
N GLN A 419 -23.71 19.37 3.70
CA GLN A 419 -22.91 19.80 4.85
C GLN A 419 -23.42 19.20 6.17
N GLU A 420 -24.74 19.03 6.32
CA GLU A 420 -25.36 18.39 7.48
C GLU A 420 -24.94 16.92 7.56
N VAL A 421 -25.03 16.17 6.46
CA VAL A 421 -24.60 14.76 6.42
C VAL A 421 -23.13 14.61 6.77
N PHE A 422 -22.26 15.47 6.23
CA PHE A 422 -20.82 15.45 6.54
C PHE A 422 -20.52 15.73 8.02
N SER A 423 -21.23 16.71 8.61
CA SER A 423 -21.04 17.10 10.01
C SER A 423 -21.58 16.03 10.96
N LEU A 424 -22.74 15.44 10.64
CA LEU A 424 -23.34 14.33 11.38
C LEU A 424 -22.45 13.08 11.34
N ASP A 425 -21.90 12.71 10.18
CA ASP A 425 -20.95 11.59 10.05
C ASP A 425 -19.73 11.79 10.97
N THR A 426 -19.16 13.00 10.97
CA THR A 426 -18.00 13.32 11.81
C THR A 426 -18.31 13.21 13.29
N ALA A 427 -19.42 13.81 13.75
CA ALA A 427 -19.82 13.75 15.15
C ALA A 427 -20.17 12.32 15.60
N PHE A 428 -20.85 11.56 14.74
CA PHE A 428 -21.20 10.17 15.00
C PHE A 428 -19.94 9.32 15.23
N TRP A 429 -18.95 9.39 14.34
CA TRP A 429 -17.75 8.58 14.50
C TRP A 429 -16.87 8.99 15.68
N GLN A 430 -16.83 10.28 16.03
CA GLN A 430 -16.14 10.77 17.24
C GLN A 430 -16.71 10.17 18.52
N ASP A 431 -18.02 9.95 18.58
CA ASP A 431 -18.69 9.27 19.68
C ASP A 431 -18.44 7.75 19.63
N GLN A 432 -18.70 7.11 18.49
CA GLN A 432 -18.61 5.66 18.35
C GLN A 432 -17.20 5.09 18.59
N VAL A 433 -16.16 5.80 18.16
CA VAL A 433 -14.76 5.40 18.44
C VAL A 433 -14.47 5.35 19.95
N GLN A 434 -15.08 6.22 20.76
CA GLN A 434 -14.92 6.16 22.22
C GLN A 434 -15.55 4.90 22.80
N HIS A 435 -16.72 4.49 22.29
CA HIS A 435 -17.36 3.24 22.67
C HIS A 435 -16.51 2.04 22.25
N TYR A 436 -16.02 2.01 21.01
CA TYR A 436 -15.16 0.93 20.53
C TYR A 436 -13.90 0.77 21.38
N TRP A 437 -13.19 1.85 21.72
CA TRP A 437 -11.99 1.76 22.55
C TRP A 437 -12.27 1.25 23.96
N ARG A 438 -13.44 1.56 24.54
CA ARG A 438 -13.86 1.00 25.84
C ARG A 438 -14.13 -0.51 25.74
N LEU A 439 -14.77 -0.95 24.66
CA LEU A 439 -15.09 -2.36 24.43
C LEU A 439 -13.84 -3.20 24.13
N LEU A 440 -12.93 -2.69 23.29
CA LEU A 440 -11.67 -3.36 22.96
C LEU A 440 -10.74 -3.50 24.17
N ASN A 441 -10.85 -2.60 25.15
CA ASN A 441 -10.04 -2.60 26.37
C ASN A 441 -8.51 -2.68 26.11
N VAL A 442 -8.05 -1.93 25.11
CA VAL A 442 -6.63 -1.86 24.71
C VAL A 442 -6.05 -0.47 24.91
N ASN A 443 -4.73 -0.41 25.12
CA ASN A 443 -4.03 0.88 25.13
C ASN A 443 -3.95 1.46 23.70
N LYS A 444 -3.98 2.79 23.57
CA LYS A 444 -3.92 3.49 22.27
C LYS A 444 -2.69 3.12 21.42
N THR A 445 -1.59 2.68 22.02
CA THR A 445 -0.36 2.29 21.31
C THR A 445 -0.36 0.84 20.82
N GLU A 446 -1.39 0.05 21.14
CA GLU A 446 -1.51 -1.35 20.71
C GLU A 446 -2.12 -1.47 19.31
N ILE A 447 -2.84 -0.44 18.87
CA ILE A 447 -3.39 -0.34 17.52
C ILE A 447 -2.59 0.73 16.78
N ARG A 448 -2.03 0.38 15.62
CA ARG A 448 -1.28 1.31 14.77
C ARG A 448 -1.80 1.33 13.34
N ASN A 449 -1.89 0.16 12.71
CA ASN A 449 -2.34 0.00 11.34
C ASN A 449 -3.84 -0.25 11.32
N VAL A 450 -4.62 0.73 10.87
CA VAL A 450 -6.08 0.63 10.81
C VAL A 450 -6.55 0.68 9.36
N MET A 451 -7.57 -0.09 9.04
CA MET A 451 -8.27 0.02 7.76
C MET A 451 -9.75 0.24 8.01
N ASP A 452 -10.27 1.31 7.42
CA ASP A 452 -11.70 1.54 7.33
C ASP A 452 -12.17 1.08 5.95
N MET A 453 -12.86 -0.05 5.91
CA MET A 453 -13.19 -0.77 4.68
C MET A 453 -14.35 -0.10 3.91
N ASN A 454 -15.11 0.78 4.56
CA ASN A 454 -16.14 1.59 3.94
C ASN A 454 -16.19 2.98 4.57
N ALA A 455 -15.22 3.80 4.21
CA ALA A 455 -14.89 5.02 4.93
C ALA A 455 -15.81 6.22 4.63
N PHE A 456 -16.62 6.16 3.58
CA PHE A 456 -17.46 7.28 3.15
C PHE A 456 -16.65 8.60 3.07
N CYS A 457 -16.89 9.56 3.98
CA CYS A 457 -16.17 10.85 4.04
C CYS A 457 -14.97 10.86 5.02
N GLY A 458 -14.61 9.72 5.61
CA GLY A 458 -13.47 9.54 6.51
C GLY A 458 -13.71 9.94 7.96
N GLY A 459 -14.96 10.04 8.42
CA GLY A 459 -15.27 10.46 9.79
C GLY A 459 -14.65 9.54 10.86
N PHE A 460 -14.61 8.23 10.61
CA PHE A 460 -13.92 7.27 11.49
C PHE A 460 -12.43 7.58 11.64
N ALA A 461 -11.72 7.86 10.55
CA ALA A 461 -10.31 8.25 10.62
C ALA A 461 -10.09 9.60 11.30
N VAL A 462 -11.03 10.54 11.16
CA VAL A 462 -10.97 11.82 11.90
C VAL A 462 -11.10 11.60 13.40
N ALA A 463 -11.99 10.72 13.84
CA ALA A 463 -12.11 10.34 15.24
C ALA A 463 -10.84 9.69 15.82
N LEU A 464 -9.96 9.17 14.96
CA LEU A 464 -8.67 8.59 15.33
C LEU A 464 -7.47 9.54 15.18
N ASN A 465 -7.68 10.80 14.80
CA ASN A 465 -6.58 11.72 14.51
C ASN A 465 -5.64 11.98 15.70
N ASP A 466 -6.17 11.91 16.93
CA ASP A 466 -5.40 12.10 18.17
C ASP A 466 -4.78 10.79 18.69
N SER A 467 -4.99 9.67 17.99
CA SER A 467 -4.34 8.39 18.26
C SER A 467 -3.11 8.23 17.37
N PRO A 468 -2.07 7.50 17.82
CA PRO A 468 -0.87 7.26 17.03
C PRO A 468 -1.11 6.22 15.91
N THR A 469 -2.24 6.29 15.23
CA THR A 469 -2.70 5.37 14.18
C THR A 469 -2.55 6.00 12.80
N TRP A 470 -2.47 5.16 11.77
CA TRP A 470 -2.73 5.60 10.40
C TRP A 470 -3.88 4.75 9.87
N VAL A 471 -4.75 5.37 9.09
CA VAL A 471 -5.97 4.74 8.60
C VAL A 471 -5.91 4.66 7.08
N MET A 472 -5.95 3.45 6.54
CA MET A 472 -6.25 3.23 5.12
C MET A 472 -7.76 3.37 4.94
N ASN A 473 -8.21 4.52 4.43
CA ASN A 473 -9.63 4.78 4.19
C ASN A 473 -10.03 4.23 2.82
N ILE A 474 -10.89 3.23 2.78
CA ILE A 474 -11.36 2.62 1.54
C ILE A 474 -12.75 3.14 1.21
N VAL A 475 -12.91 3.67 0.00
CA VAL A 475 -14.22 3.94 -0.59
C VAL A 475 -14.50 2.84 -1.62
N PRO A 476 -15.52 1.98 -1.41
CA PRO A 476 -15.85 0.94 -2.37
C PRO A 476 -16.05 1.54 -3.77
N ALA A 477 -15.42 0.96 -4.79
CA ALA A 477 -15.36 1.51 -6.15
C ALA A 477 -16.74 1.71 -6.82
N SER A 478 -17.76 1.09 -6.24
CA SER A 478 -19.14 1.13 -6.69
C SER A 478 -20.06 2.07 -5.91
N MET A 479 -19.53 2.75 -4.90
CA MET A 479 -20.23 3.80 -4.17
C MET A 479 -19.96 5.17 -4.79
N SER A 480 -20.67 6.20 -4.32
CA SER A 480 -20.41 7.59 -4.69
C SER A 480 -18.95 7.97 -4.39
N ASN A 481 -18.35 8.79 -5.26
CA ASN A 481 -16.95 9.23 -5.19
C ASN A 481 -16.71 10.21 -4.01
N THR A 482 -16.73 9.67 -2.80
CA THR A 482 -16.52 10.40 -1.55
C THR A 482 -15.05 10.44 -1.14
N LEU A 483 -14.17 9.72 -1.83
CA LEU A 483 -12.73 9.68 -1.53
C LEU A 483 -12.07 11.06 -1.70
N SER A 484 -12.60 11.92 -2.57
CA SER A 484 -12.18 13.32 -2.66
C SER A 484 -12.36 14.09 -1.34
N ALA A 485 -13.40 13.77 -0.53
CA ALA A 485 -13.60 14.34 0.80
C ALA A 485 -12.47 13.95 1.75
N ILE A 486 -12.11 12.66 1.78
CA ILE A 486 -11.02 12.11 2.62
C ILE A 486 -9.71 12.86 2.33
N TYR A 487 -9.36 13.04 1.06
CA TYR A 487 -8.14 13.76 0.69
C TYR A 487 -8.23 15.27 1.00
N ASN A 488 -9.39 15.91 0.85
CA ASN A 488 -9.57 17.31 1.26
C ASN A 488 -9.45 17.51 2.78
N ARG A 489 -9.78 16.48 3.58
CA ARG A 489 -9.58 16.45 5.04
C ARG A 489 -8.12 16.23 5.47
N GLY A 490 -7.19 16.02 4.54
CA GLY A 490 -5.79 15.75 4.87
C GLY A 490 -5.53 14.30 5.32
N LEU A 491 -6.39 13.36 4.92
CA LEU A 491 -6.29 11.92 5.18
C LEU A 491 -5.85 11.16 3.92
N ILE A 492 -5.50 9.88 4.05
CA ILE A 492 -5.13 9.01 2.93
C ILE A 492 -6.13 7.88 2.75
N GLY A 493 -6.26 7.39 1.51
CA GLY A 493 -7.21 6.33 1.18
C GLY A 493 -7.13 5.91 -0.27
N ALA A 494 -7.90 4.89 -0.64
CA ALA A 494 -7.95 4.35 -1.99
C ALA A 494 -9.36 3.88 -2.37
N PHE A 495 -9.66 3.91 -3.67
CA PHE A 495 -10.76 3.14 -4.20
C PHE A 495 -10.40 1.66 -4.22
N HIS A 496 -11.38 0.81 -3.94
CA HIS A 496 -11.21 -0.64 -4.05
C HIS A 496 -12.53 -1.34 -4.27
N ASP A 497 -12.53 -2.46 -5.01
CA ASP A 497 -13.66 -3.38 -5.04
C ASP A 497 -13.37 -4.61 -4.16
N TRP A 498 -14.10 -4.74 -3.06
CA TRP A 498 -13.98 -5.86 -2.11
C TRP A 498 -14.35 -7.23 -2.66
N CYS A 499 -14.82 -7.29 -3.91
CA CYS A 499 -14.89 -8.55 -4.65
C CYS A 499 -13.55 -9.03 -5.20
N GLU A 500 -12.47 -8.29 -4.97
CA GLU A 500 -11.12 -8.71 -5.25
C GLU A 500 -10.23 -8.54 -4.00
N PRO A 501 -9.20 -9.39 -3.80
CA PRO A 501 -8.29 -9.29 -2.64
C PRO A 501 -7.48 -7.98 -2.60
N PHE A 502 -7.42 -7.22 -1.51
CA PHE A 502 -6.71 -5.94 -1.44
C PHE A 502 -5.19 -6.07 -1.68
N SER A 503 -4.56 -5.05 -2.28
CA SER A 503 -3.12 -5.05 -2.61
C SER A 503 -2.22 -4.80 -1.40
N THR A 504 -2.25 -5.71 -0.43
CA THR A 504 -1.47 -5.68 0.80
C THR A 504 -0.92 -7.07 1.15
N TYR A 505 0.14 -7.11 1.96
CA TYR A 505 0.64 -8.34 2.55
C TYR A 505 -0.34 -8.90 3.58
N PRO A 506 -0.37 -10.24 3.80
CA PRO A 506 -1.12 -10.80 4.90
C PRO A 506 -0.68 -10.25 6.26
N ARG A 507 -1.59 -10.17 7.23
CA ARG A 507 -1.31 -9.74 8.62
C ARG A 507 -0.69 -8.34 8.70
N THR A 508 -1.32 -7.41 8.02
CA THR A 508 -0.90 -5.99 7.95
C THR A 508 -1.57 -5.14 9.01
N TYR A 509 -2.87 -5.32 9.25
CA TYR A 509 -3.67 -4.40 10.05
C TYR A 509 -3.89 -4.92 11.46
N ASP A 510 -3.87 -4.01 12.44
CA ASP A 510 -4.19 -4.31 13.84
C ASP A 510 -5.70 -4.19 14.09
N LEU A 511 -6.39 -3.37 13.29
CA LEU A 511 -7.84 -3.15 13.35
C LEU A 511 -8.43 -3.01 11.94
N LEU A 512 -9.46 -3.81 11.65
CA LEU A 512 -10.34 -3.61 10.50
C LEU A 512 -11.69 -3.07 10.97
N HIS A 513 -12.20 -2.04 10.31
CA HIS A 513 -13.52 -1.48 10.56
C HIS A 513 -14.38 -1.62 9.31
N ALA A 514 -15.58 -2.18 9.44
CA ALA A 514 -16.53 -2.37 8.35
C ALA A 514 -17.91 -1.87 8.76
N ASN A 515 -18.32 -0.74 8.16
CA ASN A 515 -19.64 -0.14 8.36
C ASN A 515 -20.53 -0.37 7.13
N HIS A 516 -21.61 -1.14 7.29
CA HIS A 516 -22.56 -1.54 6.24
C HIS A 516 -21.92 -2.10 4.96
N LEU A 517 -20.71 -2.66 5.07
CA LEU A 517 -19.95 -3.15 3.93
C LEU A 517 -20.66 -4.33 3.28
N PHE A 518 -21.12 -5.31 4.05
CA PHE A 518 -21.72 -6.52 3.50
C PHE A 518 -23.11 -6.24 2.94
N SER A 519 -23.88 -5.32 3.54
CA SER A 519 -25.14 -4.84 2.95
C SER A 519 -24.94 -4.29 1.54
N HIS A 520 -23.89 -3.48 1.34
CA HIS A 520 -23.55 -2.93 0.01
C HIS A 520 -23.22 -4.03 -1.01
N TYR A 521 -22.57 -5.11 -0.57
CA TYR A 521 -22.13 -6.21 -1.45
C TYR A 521 -23.14 -7.35 -1.63
N LYS A 522 -24.22 -7.41 -0.83
CA LYS A 522 -25.19 -8.53 -0.76
C LYS A 522 -25.85 -8.87 -2.10
N ASN A 523 -26.12 -7.88 -2.97
CA ASN A 523 -27.00 -8.03 -4.14
C ASN A 523 -26.26 -8.01 -5.50
N ARG A 524 -24.93 -8.22 -5.53
CA ARG A 524 -24.13 -8.13 -6.78
C ARG A 524 -24.26 -9.31 -7.76
N GLY A 525 -25.13 -10.29 -7.49
CA GLY A 525 -25.47 -11.37 -8.44
C GLY A 525 -24.33 -12.36 -8.75
N ARG A 526 -24.42 -13.06 -9.89
CA ARG A 526 -23.52 -14.17 -10.29
C ARG A 526 -22.06 -13.78 -10.58
N GLN A 527 -21.77 -12.49 -10.80
CA GLN A 527 -20.42 -11.95 -11.00
C GLN A 527 -19.84 -11.30 -9.73
N GLY A 528 -20.63 -11.22 -8.66
CA GLY A 528 -20.22 -10.66 -7.37
C GLY A 528 -19.53 -11.68 -6.46
N CYS A 529 -18.75 -11.16 -5.53
CA CYS A 529 -18.26 -11.89 -4.37
C CYS A 529 -19.38 -12.16 -3.37
N VAL A 530 -19.22 -13.18 -2.54
CA VAL A 530 -20.11 -13.42 -1.40
C VAL A 530 -19.51 -12.92 -0.10
N MET A 531 -20.30 -12.91 0.98
CA MET A 531 -19.84 -12.62 2.35
C MET A 531 -18.57 -13.40 2.74
N ALA A 532 -18.51 -14.70 2.41
CA ALA A 532 -17.37 -15.54 2.76
C ALA A 532 -16.06 -15.13 2.05
N ASP A 533 -16.15 -14.52 0.87
CA ASP A 533 -14.97 -14.00 0.16
C ASP A 533 -14.40 -12.77 0.88
N ILE A 534 -15.28 -11.88 1.34
CA ILE A 534 -14.89 -10.68 2.10
C ILE A 534 -14.32 -11.08 3.47
N LEU A 535 -14.98 -12.01 4.19
CA LEU A 535 -14.47 -12.52 5.47
C LEU A 535 -13.09 -13.17 5.34
N LEU A 536 -12.86 -13.93 4.27
CA LEU A 536 -11.55 -14.54 4.00
C LEU A 536 -10.47 -13.49 3.70
N GLU A 537 -10.83 -12.42 3.00
CA GLU A 537 -9.91 -11.32 2.74
C GLU A 537 -9.60 -10.52 4.02
N MET A 538 -10.60 -10.30 4.88
CA MET A 538 -10.39 -9.72 6.21
C MET A 538 -9.43 -10.57 7.05
N ASP A 539 -9.61 -11.89 7.08
CA ASP A 539 -8.72 -12.84 7.77
C ASP A 539 -7.28 -12.75 7.26
N ARG A 540 -7.10 -12.70 5.94
CA ARG A 540 -5.78 -12.57 5.33
C ARG A 540 -5.09 -11.27 5.79
N MET A 541 -5.82 -10.16 5.86
CA MET A 541 -5.27 -8.83 6.14
C MET A 541 -5.04 -8.54 7.62
N ILE A 542 -5.87 -9.08 8.51
CA ILE A 542 -5.77 -8.84 9.95
C ILE A 542 -4.58 -9.58 10.55
N ARG A 543 -3.93 -8.97 11.54
CA ARG A 543 -2.86 -9.62 12.32
C ARG A 543 -3.45 -10.65 13.28
N PRO A 544 -2.69 -11.70 13.65
CA PRO A 544 -3.06 -12.55 14.78
C PRO A 544 -3.28 -11.70 16.03
N GLN A 545 -4.41 -11.91 16.73
CA GLN A 545 -4.87 -11.07 17.85
C GLN A 545 -5.22 -9.62 17.49
N GLY A 546 -5.40 -9.31 16.20
CA GLY A 546 -6.00 -8.06 15.76
C GLY A 546 -7.53 -8.06 15.94
N PHE A 547 -8.13 -6.90 15.79
CA PHE A 547 -9.56 -6.68 16.04
C PHE A 547 -10.32 -6.40 14.75
N ILE A 548 -11.59 -6.82 14.69
CA ILE A 548 -12.47 -6.59 13.55
C ILE A 548 -13.78 -6.01 14.08
N ILE A 549 -14.09 -4.77 13.73
CA ILE A 549 -15.37 -4.14 14.11
C ILE A 549 -16.30 -4.19 12.91
N ILE A 550 -17.43 -4.87 13.04
CA ILE A 550 -18.45 -4.97 11.98
C ILE A 550 -19.78 -4.42 12.50
N ARG A 551 -20.28 -3.40 11.82
CA ARG A 551 -21.60 -2.81 12.04
C ARG A 551 -22.38 -2.95 10.74
N ASP A 552 -23.48 -3.71 10.76
CA ASP A 552 -24.26 -3.99 9.55
C ASP A 552 -25.71 -4.39 9.93
N ALA A 553 -26.56 -4.62 8.92
CA ALA A 553 -27.93 -5.06 9.14
C ALA A 553 -27.99 -6.36 9.97
N GLU A 554 -29.00 -6.47 10.83
CA GLU A 554 -29.14 -7.59 11.79
C GLU A 554 -29.04 -8.99 11.14
N THR A 555 -29.67 -9.18 9.98
CA THR A 555 -29.60 -10.46 9.23
C THR A 555 -28.18 -10.82 8.77
N ILE A 556 -27.33 -9.82 8.57
CA ILE A 556 -25.94 -9.97 8.15
C ILE A 556 -25.07 -10.24 9.37
N THR A 557 -25.20 -9.45 10.45
CA THR A 557 -24.42 -9.64 11.67
C THR A 557 -24.71 -11.00 12.29
N ALA A 558 -25.98 -11.44 12.36
CA ALA A 558 -26.33 -12.79 12.82
C ALA A 558 -25.63 -13.88 12.00
N ARG A 559 -25.62 -13.75 10.67
CA ARG A 559 -24.93 -14.69 9.78
C ARG A 559 -23.41 -14.66 9.95
N ILE A 560 -22.81 -13.49 10.18
CA ILE A 560 -21.37 -13.37 10.43
C ILE A 560 -21.02 -14.01 11.76
N GLN A 561 -21.83 -13.81 12.80
CA GLN A 561 -21.66 -14.44 14.12
C GLN A 561 -21.65 -15.98 14.02
N ASP A 562 -22.50 -16.56 13.17
CA ASP A 562 -22.51 -18.02 12.91
C ASP A 562 -21.28 -18.51 12.12
N LEU A 563 -20.69 -17.64 11.28
CA LEU A 563 -19.58 -18.00 10.40
C LEU A 563 -18.22 -17.76 11.03
N ALA A 564 -18.07 -16.72 11.85
CA ALA A 564 -16.78 -16.26 12.35
C ALA A 564 -15.97 -17.34 13.10
N PRO A 565 -16.58 -18.20 13.94
CA PRO A 565 -15.83 -19.31 14.56
C PRO A 565 -15.22 -20.29 13.54
N LYS A 566 -15.80 -20.42 12.34
CA LYS A 566 -15.26 -21.25 11.24
C LYS A 566 -13.99 -20.65 10.62
N PHE A 567 -13.78 -19.34 10.80
CA PHE A 567 -12.54 -18.62 10.45
C PHE A 567 -11.56 -18.54 11.62
N LEU A 568 -11.82 -19.25 12.73
CA LEU A 568 -11.03 -19.19 13.98
C LEU A 568 -11.11 -17.83 14.69
N TRP A 569 -12.18 -17.08 14.47
CA TRP A 569 -12.40 -15.81 15.14
C TRP A 569 -13.24 -15.99 16.41
N GLU A 570 -12.87 -15.26 17.45
CA GLU A 570 -13.72 -15.03 18.62
C GLU A 570 -14.60 -13.82 18.31
N VAL A 571 -15.88 -13.86 18.69
CA VAL A 571 -16.83 -12.79 18.38
C VAL A 571 -17.64 -12.43 19.62
N GLU A 572 -17.67 -11.13 19.90
CA GLU A 572 -18.59 -10.54 20.86
C GLU A 572 -19.64 -9.69 20.13
N SER A 573 -20.88 -9.78 20.59
CA SER A 573 -21.99 -8.99 20.05
C SER A 573 -22.40 -7.93 21.05
N HIS A 574 -22.40 -6.68 20.62
CA HIS A 574 -22.71 -5.50 21.41
C HIS A 574 -23.84 -4.72 20.74
N THR A 575 -24.59 -3.94 21.52
CA THR A 575 -25.63 -3.04 21.00
C THR A 575 -25.18 -1.60 21.19
N LEU A 576 -25.12 -0.84 20.10
CA LEU A 576 -24.74 0.58 20.09
C LEU A 576 -25.70 1.35 19.19
N GLU A 577 -25.79 2.67 19.37
CA GLU A 577 -26.67 3.52 18.55
C GLU A 577 -26.09 3.71 17.14
N ASN A 578 -26.94 3.69 16.12
CA ASN A 578 -26.59 4.09 14.76
C ASN A 578 -26.75 5.62 14.56
N ILE A 579 -26.48 6.12 13.36
CA ILE A 579 -26.56 7.56 13.06
C ILE A 579 -27.97 8.15 13.25
N GLU A 580 -29.01 7.32 13.19
CA GLU A 580 -30.41 7.67 13.45
C GLU A 580 -30.81 7.51 14.93
N LYS A 581 -29.85 7.25 15.83
CA LYS A 581 -30.05 6.96 17.26
C LYS A 581 -30.93 5.74 17.53
N LYS A 582 -30.95 4.78 16.62
CA LYS A 582 -31.59 3.48 16.81
C LYS A 582 -30.57 2.45 17.26
N PRO A 583 -30.95 1.47 18.11
CA PRO A 583 -30.05 0.40 18.48
C PRO A 583 -29.67 -0.43 17.24
N GLU A 584 -28.40 -0.73 17.12
CA GLU A 584 -27.83 -1.55 16.06
C GLU A 584 -26.75 -2.48 16.63
N THR A 585 -26.67 -3.68 16.06
CA THR A 585 -25.69 -4.69 16.46
C THR A 585 -24.31 -4.35 15.93
N VAL A 586 -23.32 -4.38 16.81
CA VAL A 586 -21.91 -4.26 16.49
C VAL A 586 -21.20 -5.53 16.94
N LEU A 587 -20.52 -6.19 16.00
CA LEU A 587 -19.65 -7.32 16.29
C LEU A 587 -18.22 -6.82 16.48
N ILE A 588 -17.53 -7.38 17.47
CA ILE A 588 -16.10 -7.15 17.75
C ILE A 588 -15.38 -8.50 17.73
#